data_AF-A0A7V2I6N8-F1
#
_entry.id   AF-A0A7V2I6N8-F1
#
_cell.length_a   1.000
_cell.length_b   1.000
_cell.length_c   1.000
_cell.angle_alpha   90.00
_cell.angle_beta   90.00
_cell.angle_gamma   90.00
#
_symmetry.space_group_name_H-M   'P 1'
#
loop_
_entity.id
_entity.type
_entity.pdbx_description
1 polymer ?
#
loop_
_entity_poly.entity_id
_entity_poly.type
_entity_poly.pdbx_seq_one_letter_code
_entity_poly.pdbx_strand_id
1 'polypeptide(L)'
;MPSIAETTVETVRWVFPEHAGAPGQIHGGRMMQWIAEAGTLAAARVAGGTVVLGAMDDIDFLHPVKVGQIAVLRAQVEDVGRSSLEVGVRVWAETVATGERAVTLSSHLVFVAGGASSRRPRRRRRWWPPPASGGRRGAPGWPAAGPRPPARPATPWTTETSAGGSSPCGRCCPRTRSSAT
;
A
#
# COMPACT_ATOMS: atom_id res chain seq x y z
N MET A 1 -16.39 16.86 -11.94
CA MET A 1 -15.90 15.65 -11.24
C MET A 1 -14.62 15.25 -11.93
N PRO A 2 -13.51 15.08 -11.21
CA PRO A 2 -12.21 14.96 -11.87
C PRO A 2 -12.16 13.70 -12.72
N SER A 3 -11.56 13.81 -13.90
CA SER A 3 -11.24 12.61 -14.67
C SER A 3 -10.24 11.75 -13.87
N ILE A 4 -10.20 10.44 -14.11
CA ILE A 4 -9.22 9.55 -13.44
C ILE A 4 -7.79 10.06 -13.63
N ALA A 5 -7.49 10.65 -14.80
CA ALA A 5 -6.20 11.28 -15.06
C ALA A 5 -5.88 12.43 -14.08
N GLU A 6 -6.88 13.22 -13.69
CA GLU A 6 -6.74 14.31 -12.72
C GLU A 6 -6.58 13.83 -11.27
N THR A 7 -6.78 12.53 -11.01
CA THR A 7 -6.52 11.90 -9.70
C THR A 7 -5.07 11.47 -9.53
N THR A 8 -4.25 11.57 -10.58
CA THR A 8 -2.83 11.22 -10.49
C THR A 8 -2.11 12.12 -9.50
N VAL A 9 -1.46 11.50 -8.53
CA VAL A 9 -0.59 12.15 -7.57
C VAL A 9 0.80 11.59 -7.77
N GLU A 10 1.78 12.48 -7.91
CA GLU A 10 3.19 12.13 -7.89
C GLU A 10 3.83 12.75 -6.66
N THR A 11 4.48 11.90 -5.87
CA THR A 11 5.14 12.25 -4.64
C THR A 11 6.60 11.87 -4.77
N VAL A 12 7.47 12.87 -4.67
CA VAL A 12 8.92 12.68 -4.72
C VAL A 12 9.49 12.82 -3.31
N ARG A 13 10.34 11.89 -2.90
CA ARG A 13 10.96 11.85 -1.56
C ARG A 13 12.43 11.54 -1.67
N TRP A 14 13.26 12.37 -1.04
CA TRP A 14 14.68 12.06 -0.85
C TRP A 14 14.84 11.01 0.26
N VAL A 15 15.69 10.00 0.03
CA VAL A 15 15.96 8.98 1.06
C VAL A 15 17.12 9.44 1.94
N PHE A 16 16.76 10.02 3.09
CA PHE A 16 17.71 10.35 4.16
C PHE A 16 18.06 9.12 5.02
N PRO A 17 19.18 9.18 5.78
CA PRO A 17 19.59 8.11 6.67
C PRO A 17 18.51 7.67 7.68
N GLU A 18 17.69 8.59 8.19
CA GLU A 18 16.59 8.26 9.12
C GLU A 18 15.50 7.35 8.52
N HIS A 19 15.42 7.28 7.18
CA HIS A 19 14.45 6.44 6.48
C HIS A 19 14.97 5.00 6.29
N ALA A 20 16.27 4.76 6.47
CA ALA A 20 16.94 3.53 6.09
C ALA A 20 17.45 2.74 7.29
N GLY A 21 17.47 1.42 7.14
CA GLY A 21 18.03 0.52 8.13
C GLY A 21 19.55 0.48 8.09
N ALA A 22 20.14 -0.29 9.01
CA ALA A 22 21.59 -0.51 9.05
C ALA A 22 22.23 -0.88 7.69
N PRO A 23 21.57 -1.66 6.79
CA PRO A 23 22.10 -1.95 5.45
C PRO A 23 22.09 -0.76 4.46
N GLY A 24 21.60 0.41 4.86
CA GLY A 24 21.54 1.61 4.01
C GLY A 24 20.41 1.61 2.99
N GLN A 25 19.44 0.70 3.11
CA GLN A 25 18.21 0.67 2.30
C GLN A 25 17.00 1.10 3.12
N ILE A 26 16.00 1.68 2.45
CA ILE A 26 14.77 2.15 3.10
C ILE A 26 14.09 1.03 3.90
N HIS A 27 13.61 1.37 5.08
CA HIS A 27 12.78 0.46 5.86
C HIS A 27 11.44 0.21 5.16
N GLY A 28 11.00 -1.04 5.11
CA GLY A 28 9.72 -1.41 4.52
C GLY A 28 8.54 -0.64 5.12
N GLY A 29 8.53 -0.45 6.44
CA GLY A 29 7.50 0.35 7.14
C GLY A 29 7.43 1.80 6.66
N ARG A 30 8.58 2.43 6.40
CA ARG A 30 8.64 3.80 5.89
C ARG A 30 8.15 3.88 4.44
N MET A 31 8.49 2.90 3.61
CA MET A 31 7.96 2.82 2.25
C MET A 31 6.44 2.65 2.25
N MET A 32 5.90 1.77 3.10
CA MET A 32 4.45 1.55 3.24
C MET A 32 3.72 2.83 3.68
N GLN A 33 4.32 3.60 4.58
CA GLN A 33 3.77 4.90 4.98
C GLN A 33 3.65 5.86 3.78
N TRP A 34 4.70 5.99 2.96
CA TRP A 34 4.66 6.87 1.78
C TRP A 34 3.68 6.39 0.71
N ILE A 35 3.56 5.08 0.51
CA ILE A 35 2.57 4.49 -0.40
C ILE A 35 1.15 4.82 0.09
N ALA A 36 0.87 4.63 1.38
CA ALA A 36 -0.43 4.94 1.96
C ALA A 36 -0.76 6.44 1.87
N GLU A 37 0.22 7.32 2.09
CA GLU A 37 0.07 8.76 1.94
C GLU A 37 -0.27 9.14 0.50
N ALA A 38 0.51 8.66 -0.48
CA ALA A 38 0.26 8.93 -1.90
C ALA A 38 -1.11 8.38 -2.36
N GLY A 39 -1.48 7.19 -1.89
CA GLY A 39 -2.78 6.60 -2.18
C GLY A 39 -3.95 7.38 -1.59
N THR A 40 -3.80 7.86 -0.36
CA THR A 40 -4.79 8.70 0.34
C THR A 40 -5.02 10.00 -0.42
N LEU A 41 -3.94 10.66 -0.88
CA LEU A 41 -4.03 11.88 -1.67
C LEU A 41 -4.80 11.67 -2.98
N ALA A 42 -4.57 10.56 -3.67
CA ALA A 42 -5.31 10.22 -4.90
C ALA A 42 -6.79 9.92 -4.61
N ALA A 43 -7.08 9.12 -3.58
CA ALA A 43 -8.43 8.76 -3.18
C ALA A 43 -9.26 9.97 -2.70
N ALA A 44 -8.65 10.86 -1.91
CA ALA A 44 -9.30 12.06 -1.37
C ALA A 44 -9.79 13.01 -2.48
N ARG A 45 -9.08 13.09 -3.63
CA ARG A 45 -9.52 13.88 -4.80
C ARG A 45 -10.84 13.41 -5.37
N VAL A 46 -11.14 12.12 -5.27
CA VAL A 46 -12.42 11.54 -5.72
C VAL A 46 -13.49 11.62 -4.63
N ALA A 47 -13.12 11.31 -3.39
CA ALA A 47 -14.05 11.32 -2.26
C ALA A 47 -14.55 12.73 -1.91
N GLY A 48 -13.74 13.77 -2.15
CA GLY A 48 -14.05 15.14 -1.73
C GLY A 48 -14.16 15.29 -0.21
N GLY A 49 -13.53 14.39 0.54
CA GLY A 49 -13.62 14.29 2.00
C GLY A 49 -12.69 13.22 2.56
N THR A 50 -12.93 12.83 3.81
CA THR A 50 -12.08 11.85 4.51
C THR A 50 -12.17 10.47 3.90
N VAL A 51 -11.01 9.83 3.73
CA VAL A 51 -10.89 8.44 3.29
C VAL A 51 -10.09 7.64 4.31
N VAL A 52 -10.42 6.37 4.45
CA VAL A 52 -9.74 5.43 5.35
C VAL A 52 -9.15 4.29 4.54
N LEU A 53 -7.90 3.94 4.80
CA LEU A 53 -7.28 2.76 4.20
C LEU A 53 -7.94 1.49 4.76
N GLY A 54 -8.61 0.73 3.90
CA GLY A 54 -9.31 -0.50 4.29
C GLY A 54 -8.48 -1.76 4.04
N ALA A 55 -7.76 -1.81 2.93
CA ALA A 55 -6.88 -2.92 2.58
C ALA A 55 -5.74 -2.46 1.67
N MET A 56 -4.66 -3.22 1.66
CA MET A 56 -3.54 -3.06 0.77
C MET A 56 -3.06 -4.44 0.34
N ASP A 57 -2.61 -4.53 -0.90
CA ASP A 57 -2.09 -5.76 -1.49
C ASP A 57 -0.74 -6.16 -0.92
N ASP A 58 -0.32 -7.38 -1.25
CA ASP A 58 1.07 -7.80 -1.10
C ASP A 58 2.01 -6.82 -1.78
N ILE A 59 3.14 -6.57 -1.12
CA ILE A 59 4.18 -5.64 -1.57
C ILE A 59 5.47 -6.42 -1.74
N ASP A 60 5.88 -6.57 -2.99
CA ASP A 60 7.16 -7.16 -3.36
C ASP A 60 8.18 -6.06 -3.68
N PHE A 61 9.25 -6.01 -2.88
CA PHE A 61 10.38 -5.12 -3.10
C PHE A 61 11.32 -5.73 -4.15
N LEU A 62 11.12 -5.37 -5.41
CA LEU A 62 11.94 -5.85 -6.53
C LEU A 62 13.34 -5.24 -6.51
N HIS A 63 13.43 -3.93 -6.25
CA HIS A 63 14.68 -3.18 -6.28
C HIS A 63 14.79 -2.32 -5.02
N PRO A 64 15.85 -2.45 -4.20
CA PRO A 64 15.99 -1.66 -2.98
C PRO A 64 16.20 -0.18 -3.30
N VAL A 65 15.60 0.70 -2.49
CA VAL A 65 15.91 2.14 -2.53
C VAL A 65 16.94 2.44 -1.45
N LYS A 66 18.10 2.97 -1.84
CA LYS A 66 19.21 3.27 -0.93
C LYS A 66 19.20 4.72 -0.47
N VAL A 67 19.86 4.98 0.65
CA VAL A 67 20.13 6.36 1.11
C VAL A 67 20.84 7.15 0.00
N GLY A 68 20.41 8.39 -0.21
CA GLY A 68 20.92 9.27 -1.27
C GLY A 68 20.26 9.07 -2.64
N GLN A 69 19.37 8.08 -2.79
CA GLN A 69 18.49 7.98 -3.96
C GLN A 69 17.18 8.75 -3.72
N ILE A 70 16.44 8.96 -4.80
CA ILE A 70 15.10 9.55 -4.77
C ILE A 70 14.07 8.42 -4.91
N ALA A 71 13.08 8.40 -4.03
CA ALA A 71 11.89 7.58 -4.19
C ALA A 71 10.81 8.40 -4.90
N VAL A 72 10.43 7.98 -6.10
CA VAL A 72 9.32 8.57 -6.86
C VAL A 72 8.13 7.65 -6.70
N LEU A 73 7.03 8.15 -6.13
CA LEU A 73 5.79 7.40 -5.95
C LEU A 73 4.73 8.03 -6.83
N ARG A 74 4.04 7.22 -7.64
CA ARG A 74 2.91 7.67 -8.43
C ARG A 74 1.67 6.86 -8.10
N ALA A 75 0.62 7.55 -7.67
CA ALA A 75 -0.66 6.99 -7.28
C ALA A 75 -1.78 7.48 -8.21
N GLN A 76 -2.74 6.61 -8.54
CA GLN A 76 -3.93 6.98 -9.31
C GLN A 76 -5.10 6.07 -8.94
N VAL A 77 -6.31 6.63 -8.89
CA VAL A 77 -7.54 5.85 -8.72
C VAL A 77 -7.81 5.01 -9.98
N GLU A 78 -8.03 3.71 -9.82
CA GLU A 78 -8.27 2.78 -10.94
C GLU A 78 -9.74 2.38 -11.07
N ASP A 79 -10.41 2.17 -9.93
CA ASP A 79 -11.81 1.75 -9.86
C ASP A 79 -12.52 2.37 -8.66
N VAL A 80 -13.83 2.60 -8.79
CA VAL A 80 -14.65 3.15 -7.72
C VAL A 80 -15.97 2.40 -7.61
N GLY A 81 -16.17 1.82 -6.44
CA GLY A 81 -17.39 1.12 -6.06
C GLY A 81 -18.44 2.05 -5.47
N ARG A 82 -19.24 1.52 -4.54
CA ARG A 82 -20.28 2.32 -3.85
C ARG A 82 -19.68 3.27 -2.81
N SER A 83 -18.76 2.75 -2.01
CA SER A 83 -18.03 3.46 -0.96
C SER A 83 -16.54 3.15 -0.99
N SER A 84 -16.09 2.28 -1.89
CA SER A 84 -14.71 1.82 -2.03
C SER A 84 -14.02 2.50 -3.20
N LEU A 85 -12.73 2.78 -3.04
CA LEU A 85 -11.85 3.38 -4.04
C LEU A 85 -10.61 2.49 -4.18
N GLU A 86 -10.37 1.92 -5.35
CA GLU A 86 -9.14 1.19 -5.66
C GLU A 86 -8.12 2.16 -6.25
N VAL A 87 -6.91 2.16 -5.69
CA VAL A 87 -5.81 3.06 -6.06
C VAL A 87 -4.58 2.23 -6.39
N GLY A 88 -4.06 2.36 -7.61
CA GLY A 88 -2.80 1.77 -8.01
C GLY A 88 -1.64 2.70 -7.66
N VAL A 89 -0.56 2.15 -7.09
CA VAL A 89 0.67 2.87 -6.77
C VAL A 89 1.87 2.15 -7.37
N ARG A 90 2.74 2.91 -8.05
CA ARG A 90 4.08 2.45 -8.42
C ARG A 90 5.13 3.31 -7.75
N VAL A 91 6.22 2.66 -7.33
CA VAL A 91 7.41 3.31 -6.79
C VAL A 91 8.61 3.02 -7.70
N TRP A 92 9.41 4.06 -7.93
CA TRP A 92 10.71 3.96 -8.56
C TRP A 92 11.80 4.46 -7.61
N ALA A 93 12.95 3.80 -7.66
CA ALA A 93 14.21 4.34 -7.16
C ALA A 93 14.89 5.09 -8.30
N GLU A 94 15.23 6.36 -8.08
CA GLU A 94 15.96 7.19 -9.02
C GLU A 94 17.35 7.52 -8.47
N THR A 95 18.37 7.28 -9.29
CA THR A 95 19.75 7.66 -8.98
C THR A 95 20.01 9.08 -9.47
N VAL A 96 20.27 10.01 -8.56
CA VAL A 96 20.40 11.45 -8.85
C VAL A 96 21.49 11.76 -9.87
N ALA A 97 22.63 11.06 -9.79
CA ALA A 97 23.78 11.30 -10.66
C ALA A 97 23.53 10.89 -12.12
N THR A 98 22.71 9.86 -12.36
CA THR A 98 22.49 9.29 -13.71
C THR A 98 21.09 9.54 -14.25
N GLY A 99 20.13 9.90 -13.39
CA GLY A 99 18.71 10.00 -13.73
C GLY A 99 18.05 8.64 -13.98
N GLU A 100 18.77 7.53 -13.81
CA GLU A 100 18.23 6.18 -14.05
C GLU A 100 17.17 5.82 -13.01
N ARG A 101 16.05 5.29 -13.51
CA ARG A 101 14.90 4.88 -12.68
C ARG A 101 14.74 3.36 -12.73
N ALA A 102 14.74 2.74 -11.57
CA ALA A 102 14.44 1.33 -11.38
C ALA A 102 13.07 1.15 -10.72
N VAL A 103 12.25 0.22 -11.22
CA VAL A 103 10.95 -0.08 -10.59
C VAL A 103 11.19 -0.82 -9.28
N THR A 104 10.88 -0.19 -8.17
CA THR A 104 11.02 -0.78 -6.84
C THR A 104 9.89 -1.73 -6.52
N LEU A 105 8.64 -1.29 -6.68
CA LEU A 105 7.46 -2.08 -6.37
C LEU A 105 6.22 -1.52 -7.07
N SER A 106 5.16 -2.32 -7.09
CA SER A 106 3.82 -1.87 -7.47
C SER A 106 2.79 -2.53 -6.57
N SER A 107 1.82 -1.76 -6.07
CA SER A 107 0.81 -2.24 -5.14
C SER A 107 -0.53 -1.54 -5.41
N HIS A 108 -1.63 -2.13 -4.94
CA HIS A 108 -2.96 -1.52 -4.99
C HIS A 108 -3.50 -1.41 -3.59
N LEU A 109 -4.22 -0.33 -3.36
CA LEU A 109 -4.80 0.03 -2.08
C LEU A 109 -6.29 0.19 -2.27
N VAL A 110 -7.05 -0.25 -1.27
CA VAL A 110 -8.49 -0.05 -1.20
C VAL A 110 -8.77 0.94 -0.09
N PHE A 111 -9.35 2.07 -0.45
CA PHE A 111 -9.84 3.08 0.48
C PHE A 111 -11.34 3.01 0.61
N VAL A 112 -11.86 3.42 1.76
CA VAL A 112 -13.28 3.61 2.04
C VAL A 112 -13.53 5.09 2.26
N ALA A 113 -14.44 5.68 1.48
CA ALA A 113 -14.82 7.08 1.64
C ALA A 113 -15.79 7.23 2.83
N GLY A 114 -15.48 8.16 3.74
CA GLY A 114 -16.35 8.53 4.85
C GLY A 114 -17.41 9.53 4.37
N GLY A 115 -18.69 9.16 4.49
CA GLY A 115 -19.82 9.99 4.07
C GLY A 115 -20.49 9.53 2.78
N ALA A 116 -21.77 9.84 2.62
CA ALA A 116 -22.64 9.41 1.53
C ALA A 116 -22.27 10.05 0.18
N SER A 117 -21.09 9.73 -0.36
CA SER A 117 -20.78 10.02 -1.76
C SER A 117 -21.05 8.77 -2.59
N SER A 118 -22.33 8.55 -2.89
CA SER A 118 -22.77 7.63 -3.95
C SER A 118 -22.42 8.22 -5.32
N ARG A 119 -21.13 8.37 -5.63
CA ARG A 119 -20.66 8.80 -6.95
C ARG A 119 -19.92 7.63 -7.59
N ARG A 120 -20.43 7.16 -8.73
CA ARG A 120 -19.87 6.06 -9.53
C ARG A 120 -18.96 6.59 -10.66
N PRO A 121 -17.64 6.61 -10.46
CA PRO A 121 -16.67 6.58 -11.54
C PRO A 121 -16.79 5.29 -12.36
N ARG A 122 -16.39 5.38 -13.62
CA ARG A 122 -16.38 4.26 -14.56
C ARG A 122 -15.12 3.43 -14.32
N ARG A 123 -15.31 2.13 -14.08
CA ARG A 123 -14.24 1.14 -13.99
C ARG A 123 -13.33 1.23 -15.22
N ARG A 124 -12.04 1.52 -15.02
CA ARG A 124 -11.04 1.37 -16.08
C ARG A 124 -10.32 0.03 -15.93
N ARG A 125 -9.77 -0.48 -17.04
CA ARG A 125 -8.75 -1.53 -16.97
C ARG A 125 -7.57 -0.94 -16.18
N ARG A 126 -6.99 -1.75 -15.29
CA ARG A 126 -5.83 -1.44 -14.45
C ARG A 126 -4.87 -0.49 -15.16
N TRP A 127 -4.55 0.64 -14.51
CA TRP A 127 -3.76 1.71 -15.10
C TRP A 127 -2.35 1.23 -15.46
N TRP A 128 -1.89 0.18 -14.78
CA TRP A 128 -0.67 -0.52 -15.14
C TRP A 128 -0.73 -2.05 -14.99
N PRO A 129 -0.40 -2.84 -16.04
CA PRO A 129 -0.38 -4.30 -15.92
C PRO A 129 0.66 -4.74 -14.87
N PRO A 130 0.36 -5.67 -13.93
CA PRO A 130 1.42 -6.25 -13.10
C PRO A 130 2.58 -6.69 -14.02
N PRO A 131 3.84 -6.63 -13.55
CA PRO A 131 4.97 -7.11 -14.36
C PRO A 131 4.58 -8.46 -14.95
N ALA A 132 4.68 -8.58 -16.28
CA ALA A 132 4.16 -9.73 -17.00
C ALA A 132 4.68 -10.99 -16.29
N SER A 133 3.76 -11.86 -15.88
CA SER A 133 4.11 -13.23 -15.50
C SER A 133 4.98 -13.78 -16.62
N GLY A 134 6.21 -14.13 -16.26
CA GLY A 134 7.33 -14.27 -17.19
C GLY A 134 6.99 -15.05 -18.46
N GLY A 135 7.35 -14.47 -19.59
CA GLY A 135 7.64 -15.24 -20.79
C GLY A 135 8.71 -16.29 -20.45
N ARG A 136 8.48 -17.52 -20.91
CA ARG A 136 9.31 -18.70 -20.66
C ARG A 136 10.80 -18.40 -20.94
N ARG A 137 11.64 -18.51 -19.90
CA ARG A 137 12.88 -19.31 -19.82
C ARG A 137 13.63 -18.97 -18.53
N GLY A 138 13.65 -19.90 -17.56
CA GLY A 138 14.83 -20.10 -16.70
C GLY A 138 14.89 -19.51 -15.28
N ALA A 139 13.79 -19.13 -14.62
CA ALA A 139 13.82 -18.78 -13.19
C ALA A 139 12.73 -19.55 -12.41
N PRO A 140 12.92 -19.89 -11.11
CA PRO A 140 11.98 -20.71 -10.35
C PRO A 140 10.61 -20.02 -10.34
N GLY A 141 9.61 -20.66 -10.95
CA GLY A 141 8.29 -20.08 -11.16
C GLY A 141 7.61 -19.74 -9.84
N TRP A 142 7.30 -18.47 -9.63
CA TRP A 142 6.43 -18.04 -8.55
C TRP A 142 4.96 -18.23 -8.97
N PRO A 143 4.08 -18.76 -8.10
CA PRO A 143 2.68 -18.91 -8.45
C PRO A 143 2.03 -17.54 -8.65
N ALA A 144 1.17 -17.44 -9.66
CA ALA A 144 0.33 -16.27 -9.86
C ALA A 144 -0.43 -15.97 -8.55
N ALA A 145 -0.40 -14.72 -8.10
CA ALA A 145 -1.32 -14.27 -7.05
C ALA A 145 -2.74 -14.60 -7.52
N GLY A 146 -3.42 -15.50 -6.80
CA GLY A 146 -4.76 -15.96 -7.16
C GLY A 146 -5.77 -14.81 -7.20
N PRO A 147 -6.96 -15.04 -7.78
CA PRO A 147 -8.02 -14.04 -7.75
C PRO A 147 -8.31 -13.63 -6.30
N ARG A 148 -8.25 -12.32 -6.04
CA ARG A 148 -8.50 -11.80 -4.69
C ARG A 148 -9.93 -12.11 -4.27
N PRO A 149 -10.16 -12.52 -3.02
CA PRO A 149 -11.50 -12.47 -2.45
C PRO A 149 -12.00 -11.01 -2.53
N PRO A 150 -13.30 -10.79 -2.79
CA PRO A 150 -13.85 -9.45 -2.84
C PRO A 150 -13.51 -8.70 -1.56
N ALA A 151 -13.23 -7.39 -1.68
CA ALA A 151 -13.02 -6.51 -0.55
C ALA A 151 -14.15 -6.75 0.45
N ARG A 152 -13.82 -7.33 1.61
CA ARG A 152 -14.80 -7.55 2.67
C ARG A 152 -15.32 -6.17 3.08
N PRO A 153 -16.64 -5.97 3.21
CA PRO A 153 -17.16 -4.71 3.71
C PRO A 153 -16.49 -4.44 5.05
N ALA A 154 -15.90 -3.26 5.20
CA ALA A 154 -15.38 -2.81 6.48
C ALA A 154 -16.52 -2.94 7.50
N THR A 155 -16.37 -3.84 8.46
CA THR A 155 -17.27 -3.88 9.61
C THR A 155 -17.16 -2.51 10.29
N PRO A 156 -18.28 -1.82 10.53
CA PRO A 156 -18.25 -0.56 11.26
C PRO A 156 -17.57 -0.82 12.61
N TRP A 157 -16.57 0.00 12.92
CA TRP A 157 -15.99 0.03 14.26
C TRP A 157 -17.11 0.47 15.21
N THR A 158 -17.69 -0.47 15.93
CA THR A 158 -18.51 -0.13 17.09
C THR A 158 -17.57 0.50 18.11
N THR A 159 -17.73 1.80 18.34
CA THR A 159 -17.17 2.47 19.52
C THR A 159 -17.78 1.82 20.75
N GLU A 160 -17.09 0.85 21.32
CA GLU A 160 -17.37 0.35 22.65
C GLU A 160 -16.81 1.39 23.63
N THR A 161 -17.63 2.40 23.93
CA THR A 161 -17.36 3.35 25.00
C THR A 161 -17.53 2.61 26.33
N SER A 162 -16.39 2.18 26.87
CA SER A 162 -16.06 1.95 28.29
C SER A 162 -17.21 1.76 29.29
N ALA A 163 -17.32 0.53 29.82
CA ALA A 163 -17.76 0.31 31.20
C ALA A 163 -17.07 -0.93 31.78
N GLY A 164 -15.98 -0.71 32.53
CA GLY A 164 -15.50 -1.55 33.63
C GLY A 164 -14.98 -2.96 33.32
N GLY A 165 -13.72 -3.23 33.68
CA GLY A 165 -13.26 -4.60 33.98
C GLY A 165 -11.87 -4.93 33.47
N SER A 166 -10.92 -4.96 34.41
CA SER A 166 -9.56 -5.53 34.34
C SER A 166 -9.30 -6.62 33.31
N SER A 167 -8.20 -6.46 32.54
CA SER A 167 -7.50 -7.54 31.83
C SER A 167 -7.14 -8.71 32.76
N PRO A 168 -6.89 -9.91 32.21
CA PRO A 168 -5.49 -10.20 31.89
C PRO A 168 -5.26 -10.87 30.54
N CYS A 169 -4.21 -10.41 29.86
CA CYS A 169 -3.49 -11.12 28.82
C CYS A 169 -3.19 -12.57 29.24
N GLY A 170 -3.62 -13.54 28.43
CA GLY A 170 -3.26 -14.93 28.61
C GLY A 170 -3.25 -15.65 27.27
N ARG A 171 -2.02 -15.91 26.77
CA ARG A 171 -1.59 -16.94 25.79
C ARG A 171 -0.73 -16.35 24.67
N CYS A 172 0.56 -16.10 24.95
CA CYS A 172 1.59 -16.05 23.90
C CYS A 172 3.03 -16.24 24.40
N CYS A 173 3.26 -16.91 25.55
CA CYS A 173 4.63 -17.34 25.92
C CYS A 173 4.72 -18.87 25.94
N PRO A 174 5.62 -19.49 25.15
CA PRO A 174 5.89 -20.91 25.23
C PRO A 174 6.66 -21.23 26.52
N ARG A 175 6.16 -22.20 27.30
CA ARG A 175 6.79 -22.69 28.54
C ARG A 175 8.07 -23.46 28.22
N THR A 176 9.23 -22.91 28.54
CA THR A 176 10.46 -23.67 28.76
C THR A 176 10.37 -24.36 30.13
N ARG A 177 10.36 -25.70 30.15
CA ARG A 177 10.54 -26.49 31.38
C ARG A 177 12.03 -26.51 31.71
N SER A 178 12.43 -25.95 32.84
CA SER A 178 13.67 -26.34 33.52
C SER A 178 13.31 -27.22 34.71
N SER A 179 13.78 -28.46 34.64
CA SER A 179 13.93 -29.44 35.72
C SER A 179 15.00 -29.01 36.74
N ALA A 180 15.06 -29.73 37.87
CA ALA A 180 16.04 -29.68 38.97
C ALA A 180 15.54 -28.84 40.18
N THR A 181 15.51 -29.30 41.43
CA THR A 181 16.00 -30.53 42.09
C THR A 181 15.18 -30.74 43.35
#